data_AF-A0A835WHG1-F1
#
_entry.id   AF-A0A835WHG1-F1
#
_cell.length_a   1.000
_cell.length_b   1.000
_cell.length_c   1.000
_cell.angle_alpha   90.00
_cell.angle_beta   90.00
_cell.angle_gamma   90.00
#
_symmetry.space_group_name_H-M   'P 1'
#
loop_
_entity.id
_entity.type
_entity.pdbx_description
1 polymer ?
#
loop_
_entity_poly.entity_id
_entity_poly.type
_entity_poly.pdbx_seq_one_letter_code
_entity_poly.pdbx_strand_id
1 'polypeptide(L)'
;MQRLLQADTAGGHAFHKAHEFSGYALAGATPLAIFSSKGSILQRTADFLFSVAIPVHSHITMNAVVTDYLPKAARGPARVGVLGMSVVTYLGIMKMNLAGPGLTETVKGLWRKPVPAAAPAAKK
;
A
#
# COMPACT_ATOMS: atom_id res chain seq x y z
N MET A 1 -11.10 19.84 -0.56
CA MET A 1 -10.23 19.24 0.47
C MET A 1 -11.01 18.42 1.52
N GLN A 2 -12.16 18.91 1.99
CA GLN A 2 -12.93 18.23 3.04
C GLN A 2 -13.37 16.80 2.69
N ARG A 3 -13.69 16.52 1.42
CA ARG A 3 -14.01 15.15 0.94
C ARG A 3 -12.83 14.17 1.04
N LEU A 4 -11.59 14.67 0.90
CA LEU A 4 -10.38 13.86 1.05
C LEU A 4 -10.08 13.62 2.54
N LEU A 5 -10.15 14.66 3.35
CA LEU A 5 -9.90 14.55 4.79
C LEU A 5 -11.01 13.79 5.54
N GLN A 6 -12.21 13.68 5.00
CA GLN A 6 -13.32 12.95 5.60
C GLN A 6 -13.82 11.90 4.62
N ALA A 7 -12.89 11.10 4.11
CA ALA A 7 -13.12 10.14 3.03
C ALA A 7 -14.20 9.09 3.34
N ASP A 8 -14.40 8.79 4.61
CA ASP A 8 -15.40 7.87 5.15
C ASP A 8 -16.82 8.44 5.19
N THR A 9 -16.96 9.75 5.37
CA THR A 9 -18.24 10.40 5.73
C THR A 9 -18.68 11.46 4.73
N ALA A 10 -17.77 12.33 4.29
CA ALA A 10 -18.04 13.38 3.30
C ALA A 10 -17.72 12.96 1.85
N GLY A 11 -17.04 11.82 1.67
CA GLY A 11 -16.65 11.30 0.36
C GLY A 11 -17.84 10.84 -0.50
N GLY A 12 -18.96 10.46 0.13
CA GLY A 12 -20.17 10.02 -0.54
C GLY A 12 -19.97 8.79 -1.43
N HIS A 13 -20.84 8.61 -2.43
CA HIS A 13 -20.86 7.41 -3.29
C HIS A 13 -19.52 7.15 -4.00
N ALA A 14 -18.81 8.21 -4.41
CA ALA A 14 -17.55 8.08 -5.12
C ALA A 14 -16.45 7.41 -4.26
N PHE A 15 -16.32 7.80 -3.00
CA PHE A 15 -15.32 7.20 -2.11
C PHE A 15 -15.72 5.80 -1.65
N HIS A 16 -17.02 5.52 -1.46
CA HIS A 16 -17.47 4.15 -1.25
C HIS A 16 -17.14 3.24 -2.44
N LYS A 17 -17.35 3.71 -3.68
CA LYS A 17 -16.94 2.97 -4.88
C LYS A 17 -15.42 2.82 -4.96
N ALA A 18 -14.65 3.86 -4.69
CA ALA A 18 -13.19 3.76 -4.64
C ALA A 18 -12.73 2.71 -3.61
N HIS A 19 -13.37 2.65 -2.45
CA HIS A 19 -13.11 1.64 -1.43
C HIS A 19 -13.44 0.22 -1.94
N GLU A 20 -14.63 0.00 -2.51
CA GLU A 20 -15.03 -1.29 -3.10
C GLU A 20 -14.05 -1.75 -4.18
N PHE A 21 -13.76 -0.88 -5.15
CA PHE A 21 -12.83 -1.21 -6.24
C PHE A 21 -11.41 -1.44 -5.75
N SER A 22 -10.93 -0.67 -4.76
CA SER A 22 -9.64 -0.93 -4.13
C SER A 22 -9.63 -2.30 -3.43
N GLY A 23 -10.72 -2.69 -2.77
CA GLY A 23 -10.87 -4.02 -2.18
C GLY A 23 -10.80 -5.13 -3.22
N TYR A 24 -11.53 -5.01 -4.33
CA TYR A 24 -11.46 -5.99 -5.43
C TYR A 24 -10.09 -6.04 -6.08
N ALA A 25 -9.43 -4.90 -6.27
CA ALA A 25 -8.08 -4.84 -6.79
C ALA A 25 -7.08 -5.56 -5.87
N LEU A 26 -7.19 -5.37 -4.54
CA LEU A 26 -6.36 -6.09 -3.57
C LEU A 26 -6.63 -7.60 -3.59
N ALA A 27 -7.91 -7.99 -3.62
CA ALA A 27 -8.32 -9.39 -3.68
C ALA A 27 -7.79 -10.10 -4.94
N GLY A 28 -7.79 -9.42 -6.09
CA GLY A 28 -7.22 -9.94 -7.34
C GLY A 28 -5.69 -9.89 -7.40
N ALA A 29 -5.07 -8.80 -6.94
CA ALA A 29 -3.61 -8.63 -6.99
C ALA A 29 -2.86 -9.62 -6.08
N THR A 30 -3.47 -10.04 -4.96
CA THR A 30 -2.88 -10.98 -4.00
C THR A 30 -2.50 -12.33 -4.61
N PRO A 31 -3.42 -13.11 -5.22
CA PRO A 31 -3.04 -14.35 -5.90
C PRO A 31 -2.07 -14.11 -7.06
N LEU A 32 -2.23 -13.01 -7.82
CA LEU A 32 -1.29 -12.67 -8.90
C LEU A 32 0.15 -12.52 -8.37
N ALA A 33 0.34 -11.84 -7.26
CA ALA A 33 1.64 -11.66 -6.61
C ALA A 33 2.22 -12.98 -6.09
N ILE A 34 1.40 -13.83 -5.46
CA ILE A 34 1.81 -15.14 -4.96
C ILE A 34 2.33 -16.02 -6.10
N PHE A 35 1.61 -16.11 -7.21
CA PHE A 35 1.98 -16.96 -8.34
C PHE A 35 2.95 -16.33 -9.34
N SER A 36 3.26 -15.04 -9.21
CA SER A 36 4.22 -14.37 -10.09
C SER A 36 5.67 -14.82 -9.85
N SER A 37 6.46 -14.87 -10.92
CA SER A 37 7.91 -15.04 -10.85
C SER A 37 8.63 -13.68 -10.81
N LYS A 38 9.84 -13.67 -10.25
CA LYS A 38 10.66 -12.46 -10.11
C LYS A 38 10.88 -11.77 -11.45
N GLY A 39 10.55 -10.49 -11.54
CA GLY A 39 10.70 -9.65 -12.72
C GLY A 39 9.63 -9.84 -13.79
N SER A 40 8.68 -10.77 -13.61
CA SER A 40 7.63 -11.05 -14.59
C SER A 40 6.65 -9.89 -14.74
N ILE A 41 5.94 -9.85 -15.89
CA ILE A 41 4.86 -8.88 -16.10
C ILE A 41 3.74 -9.03 -15.07
N LEU A 42 3.47 -10.27 -14.63
CA LEU A 42 2.46 -10.54 -13.61
C LEU A 42 2.82 -9.90 -12.27
N GLN A 43 4.08 -10.01 -11.86
CA GLN A 43 4.59 -9.35 -10.66
C GLN A 43 4.45 -7.83 -10.77
N ARG A 44 4.91 -7.24 -11.88
CA ARG A 44 4.85 -5.79 -12.10
C ARG A 44 3.41 -5.26 -12.09
N THR A 45 2.48 -5.99 -12.69
CA THR A 45 1.05 -5.65 -12.67
C THR A 45 0.49 -5.70 -11.25
N ALA A 46 0.78 -6.77 -10.48
CA ALA A 46 0.33 -6.88 -9.10
C ALA A 46 0.92 -5.75 -8.23
N ASP A 47 2.22 -5.47 -8.38
CA ASP A 47 2.92 -4.39 -7.68
C ASP A 47 2.31 -3.02 -7.98
N PHE A 48 1.96 -2.75 -9.23
CA PHE A 48 1.29 -1.50 -9.61
C PHE A 48 -0.12 -1.40 -9.02
N LEU A 49 -0.91 -2.48 -9.08
CA LEU A 49 -2.23 -2.52 -8.45
C LEU A 49 -2.14 -2.23 -6.95
N PHE A 50 -1.19 -2.87 -6.25
CA PHE A 50 -0.96 -2.62 -4.83
C PHE A 50 -0.56 -1.18 -4.53
N SER A 51 0.26 -0.57 -5.39
CA SER A 51 0.73 0.81 -5.17
C SER A 51 -0.40 1.82 -5.06
N VAL A 52 -1.52 1.59 -5.75
CA VAL A 52 -2.69 2.46 -5.70
C VAL A 52 -3.73 1.94 -4.72
N ALA A 53 -4.03 0.64 -4.77
CA ALA A 53 -5.13 0.07 -4.01
C ALA A 53 -4.86 0.07 -2.50
N ILE A 54 -3.61 -0.21 -2.05
CA ILE A 54 -3.28 -0.22 -0.61
C ILE A 54 -3.48 1.17 0.00
N PRO A 55 -2.89 2.26 -0.52
CA PRO A 55 -3.09 3.58 0.07
C PRO A 55 -4.54 4.05 0.00
N VAL A 56 -5.26 3.82 -1.11
CA VAL A 56 -6.67 4.24 -1.25
C VAL A 56 -7.56 3.50 -0.24
N HIS A 57 -7.47 2.17 -0.19
CA HIS A 57 -8.23 1.35 0.75
C HIS A 57 -7.96 1.79 2.19
N SER A 58 -6.67 1.87 2.55
CA SER A 58 -6.22 2.20 3.90
C SER A 58 -6.60 3.63 4.30
N HIS A 59 -6.54 4.60 3.36
CA HIS A 59 -6.92 5.97 3.65
C HIS A 59 -8.40 6.07 4.06
N ILE A 60 -9.28 5.40 3.31
CA ILE A 60 -10.73 5.46 3.56
C ILE A 60 -11.07 4.74 4.87
N THR A 61 -10.54 3.54 5.09
CA THR A 61 -10.81 2.77 6.31
C THR A 61 -10.20 3.41 7.55
N MET A 62 -9.01 4.01 7.45
CA MET A 62 -8.41 4.70 8.60
C MET A 62 -9.18 5.97 8.96
N ASN A 63 -9.81 6.65 8.00
CA ASN A 63 -10.72 7.75 8.30
C ASN A 63 -11.96 7.28 9.08
N ALA A 64 -12.47 6.08 8.80
CA ALA A 64 -13.56 5.47 9.57
C ALA A 64 -13.09 5.15 11.01
N VAL A 65 -11.90 4.59 11.18
CA VAL A 65 -11.27 4.39 12.51
C VAL A 65 -11.16 5.71 13.28
N VAL A 66 -10.76 6.80 12.61
CA VAL A 66 -10.72 8.13 13.24
C VAL A 66 -12.11 8.58 13.70
N THR A 67 -13.14 8.33 12.90
CA THR A 67 -14.53 8.66 13.24
C THR A 67 -15.03 7.86 14.44
N ASP A 68 -14.72 6.57 14.50
CA ASP A 68 -15.22 5.67 15.54
C ASP A 68 -14.56 5.92 16.90
N TYR A 69 -13.25 6.21 16.92
CA TYR A 69 -12.48 6.19 18.16
C TYR A 69 -12.00 7.57 18.65
N LEU A 70 -11.95 8.62 17.81
CA LEU A 70 -11.52 9.94 18.25
C LEU A 70 -12.68 10.88 18.59
N PRO A 71 -12.54 11.69 19.67
CA PRO A 71 -13.49 12.76 19.97
C PRO A 71 -13.48 13.81 18.86
N LYS A 72 -14.62 14.46 18.62
CA LYS A 72 -14.83 15.41 17.49
C LYS A 72 -13.71 16.46 17.36
N ALA A 73 -13.21 16.98 18.48
CA ALA A 73 -12.15 17.99 18.50
C ALA A 73 -10.80 17.48 17.94
N ALA A 74 -10.50 16.19 18.08
CA ALA A 74 -9.23 15.59 17.63
C ALA A 74 -9.29 15.04 16.20
N ARG A 75 -10.48 14.87 15.62
CA ARG A 75 -10.65 14.25 14.29
C ARG A 75 -9.98 15.05 13.18
N GLY A 76 -10.08 16.38 13.20
CA GLY A 76 -9.48 17.24 12.17
C GLY A 76 -7.97 17.02 12.02
N PRO A 77 -7.17 17.24 13.09
CA PRO A 77 -5.73 16.97 13.08
C PRO A 77 -5.38 15.52 12.73
N ALA A 78 -6.09 14.54 13.31
CA ALA A 78 -5.84 13.12 13.02
C ALA A 78 -6.04 12.79 11.53
N ARG A 79 -7.09 13.31 10.90
CA ARG A 79 -7.38 13.12 9.47
C ARG A 79 -6.32 13.73 8.55
N VAL A 80 -5.74 14.87 8.94
CA VAL A 80 -4.57 15.45 8.25
C VAL A 80 -3.37 14.51 8.36
N GLY A 81 -3.11 13.97 9.55
CA GLY A 81 -2.07 12.96 9.76
C GLY A 81 -2.27 11.70 8.89
N VAL A 82 -3.51 11.19 8.83
CA VAL A 82 -3.87 10.06 7.97
C VAL A 82 -3.61 10.38 6.49
N LEU A 83 -4.02 11.56 6.01
CA LEU A 83 -3.73 11.97 4.63
C LEU A 83 -2.22 12.05 4.36
N GLY A 84 -1.46 12.64 5.27
CA GLY A 84 0.00 12.69 5.19
C GLY A 84 0.60 11.29 5.07
N MET A 85 0.15 10.36 5.92
CA MET A 85 0.66 8.99 5.86
C MET A 85 0.22 8.23 4.61
N SER A 86 -0.98 8.46 4.10
CA SER A 86 -1.41 7.85 2.83
C SER A 86 -0.53 8.29 1.67
N VAL A 87 -0.15 9.57 1.60
CA VAL A 87 0.77 10.09 0.58
C VAL A 87 2.17 9.49 0.74
N VAL A 88 2.72 9.47 1.96
CA VAL A 88 4.03 8.87 2.22
C VAL A 88 4.06 7.39 1.86
N THR A 89 3.02 6.64 2.21
CA THR A 89 2.89 5.21 1.86
C THR A 89 2.83 5.02 0.35
N TYR A 90 2.02 5.81 -0.36
CA TYR A 90 1.96 5.76 -1.83
C TYR A 90 3.34 5.99 -2.46
N LEU A 91 4.03 7.06 -2.06
CA LEU A 91 5.36 7.40 -2.60
C LEU A 91 6.40 6.33 -2.25
N GLY A 92 6.34 5.77 -1.04
CA GLY A 92 7.21 4.69 -0.60
C GLY A 92 7.05 3.42 -1.44
N ILE A 93 5.81 2.96 -1.61
CA ILE A 93 5.51 1.78 -2.44
C ILE A 93 5.89 2.05 -3.90
N MET A 94 5.56 3.22 -4.44
CA MET A 94 5.89 3.56 -5.82
C MET A 94 7.41 3.60 -6.06
N LYS A 95 8.16 4.18 -5.12
CA LYS A 95 9.64 4.15 -5.16
C LYS A 95 10.17 2.71 -5.15
N MET A 96 9.63 1.82 -4.31
CA MET A 96 10.03 0.41 -4.28
C MET A 96 9.73 -0.32 -5.61
N ASN A 97 8.62 0.03 -6.26
CA ASN A 97 8.23 -0.57 -7.54
C ASN A 97 9.06 -0.06 -8.72
N LEU A 98 9.45 1.22 -8.72
CA LEU A 98 10.16 1.83 -9.84
C LEU A 98 11.69 1.70 -9.73
N ALA A 99 12.24 1.83 -8.52
CA ALA A 99 13.68 1.86 -8.28
C ALA A 99 14.20 0.62 -7.53
N GLY A 100 13.30 -0.25 -7.07
CA GLY A 100 13.63 -1.44 -6.29
C GLY A 100 13.16 -2.73 -6.97
N PRO A 101 13.18 -3.86 -6.23
CA PRO A 101 12.74 -5.15 -6.75
C PRO A 101 11.22 -5.27 -6.93
N GLY A 102 10.43 -4.28 -6.48
CA GLY A 102 8.97 -4.36 -6.39
C GLY A 102 8.48 -4.82 -5.02
N LEU A 103 7.25 -4.43 -4.66
CA LEU A 103 6.63 -4.78 -3.38
C LEU A 103 6.55 -6.30 -3.19
N THR A 104 6.07 -7.03 -4.20
CA THR A 104 5.92 -8.49 -4.19
C THR A 104 7.24 -9.19 -3.93
N GLU A 105 8.31 -8.81 -4.61
CA GLU A 105 9.62 -9.46 -4.43
C GLU A 105 10.31 -9.03 -3.15
N THR A 106 10.05 -7.81 -2.66
CA THR A 106 10.50 -7.40 -1.32
C THR A 106 9.87 -8.31 -0.27
N VAL A 107 8.56 -8.50 -0.34
CA VAL A 107 7.81 -9.38 0.55
C VAL A 107 8.32 -10.81 0.40
N LYS A 108 8.25 -11.43 -0.79
CA LYS A 108 8.73 -12.81 -1.03
C LYS A 108 10.19 -13.02 -0.64
N GLY A 109 11.04 -11.99 -0.78
CA GLY A 109 12.42 -12.01 -0.33
C GLY A 109 12.59 -12.31 1.16
N LEU A 110 11.67 -11.83 2.01
CA LEU A 110 11.67 -12.12 3.45
C LEU A 110 11.42 -13.59 3.78
N TRP A 111 10.77 -14.35 2.88
CA TRP A 111 10.52 -15.79 3.04
C TRP A 111 11.60 -16.68 2.40
N ARG A 112 12.54 -16.12 1.63
CA ARG A 112 13.65 -16.90 1.06
C ARG A 112 14.73 -17.11 2.13
N LYS A 113 15.39 -18.27 2.09
CA LYS A 113 16.52 -18.53 2.98
C LYS A 113 17.60 -17.45 2.78
N PRO A 114 18.20 -16.91 3.86
CA PRO A 114 19.32 -16.00 3.73
C PRO A 114 20.43 -16.67 2.90
N VAL A 115 20.94 -15.97 1.90
CA VAL A 115 22.16 -16.41 1.22
C VAL A 115 23.31 -16.17 2.20
N PRO A 116 24.09 -17.18 2.60
CA PRO A 116 25.27 -16.96 3.43
C PRO A 116 26.15 -15.91 2.75
N ALA A 117 26.56 -14.88 3.50
CA ALA A 117 27.45 -13.86 2.97
C ALA A 117 28.67 -14.55 2.33
N ALA A 118 28.92 -14.28 1.06
CA ALA A 118 30.06 -14.85 0.35
C ALA A 118 31.32 -14.52 1.17
N ALA A 119 32.08 -15.56 1.53
CA ALA A 119 33.33 -15.38 2.26
C ALA A 119 34.22 -14.40 1.48
N PRO A 120 34.87 -13.44 2.15
CA PRO A 120 35.70 -12.46 1.47
C PRO A 120 36.75 -13.20 0.64
N ALA A 121 36.85 -12.84 -0.65
CA ALA A 121 37.80 -13.44 -1.56
C ALA A 121 39.19 -13.38 -0.94
N ALA A 122 39.81 -14.55 -0.73
CA ALA A 122 41.17 -14.65 -0.24
C ALA A 122 42.07 -13.86 -1.19
N LYS A 123 42.67 -12.78 -0.68
CA LYS A 123 43.69 -12.03 -1.42
C LYS A 123 44.86 -13.00 -1.68
N LYS A 124 45.15 -13.24 -2.95
CA LYS A 124 46.39 -13.91 -3.38
C LYS A 124 47.56 -12.95 -3.28
#